data_AF-A0A9N9BKA0-F1
#
_entry.id   AF-A0A9N9BKA0-F1
#
_cell.length_a   1.000
_cell.length_b   1.000
_cell.length_c   1.000
_cell.angle_alpha   90.00
_cell.angle_beta   90.00
_cell.angle_gamma   90.00
#
_symmetry.space_group_name_H-M   'P 1'
#
loop_
_entity.id
_entity.type
_entity.pdbx_description
1 polymer ?
#
loop_
_entity_poly.entity_id
_entity_poly.type
_entity_poly.pdbx_seq_one_letter_code
_entity_poly.pdbx_strand_id
1 'polypeptide(L)'
;MTYQTHPQAIYTSQLRIKTIEEELEAIKELLGSELAKLVGEFIQARQKMLKDEEDDQAVEKVGELEEKLKENSFSEEETEKITNHCEELVDLKEQLEKQVLQNQNKEVTEIELKYKTKFQGQLVIENYLELEKLCLQDVRSVDKVVLKNLTKLQECTIRGCNVKELIIENCSRAKKLNVRKNSLTNLEFLKGLDDLKELDLYGNTGIDNGLEYLPNNLQEITQYNPCQLAKIIRDLKKKHEDLKKSVSDFIKDKEEIFYSSKELITTELLSDLEKEFKNKEEKINYLEFRKQGLGSTNYRKQLKTYEKHYKEIEDELENKLDEEAMNEVQRILTNSELQGELKVYRSITPTPESQNETLVSQLIGELKERKTLASDEQEIITKAKELLGAKRIFLNTRQITIKGLQNCYNKLKGNKKYAKVDEVGNVINAGGTVAESLTFGVPKAFGETIKAINASFERKFSDKRAEEFQELLIKAEKLKCLAISIKSLRLITEFEKNLEELKTELDREEKQFKELLNG
;
A
#
# COMPACT_ATOMS: atom_id res chain seq x y z
N MET A 1 36.01 38.13 39.52
CA MET A 1 36.64 38.13 38.18
C MET A 1 35.67 37.46 37.23
N THR A 2 34.90 38.26 36.48
CA THR A 2 34.01 37.74 35.44
C THR A 2 34.88 37.26 34.28
N TYR A 3 34.92 35.95 34.06
CA TYR A 3 35.49 35.39 32.84
C TYR A 3 34.68 35.96 31.67
N GLN A 4 35.26 36.92 30.94
CA GLN A 4 34.78 37.26 29.62
C GLN A 4 34.91 35.97 28.82
N THR A 5 33.79 35.36 28.45
CA THR A 5 33.80 34.14 27.65
C THR A 5 34.55 34.46 26.35
N HIS A 6 35.49 33.60 25.94
CA HIS A 6 36.33 33.79 24.75
C HIS A 6 35.56 34.28 23.48
N PRO A 7 34.30 33.89 23.22
CA PRO A 7 33.51 34.43 22.12
C PRO A 7 33.31 35.95 22.17
N GLN A 8 33.26 36.54 23.37
CA GLN A 8 33.03 37.97 23.56
C GLN A 8 34.25 38.81 23.15
N ALA A 9 35.48 38.30 23.31
CA ALA A 9 36.69 39.00 22.88
C ALA A 9 36.76 39.07 21.34
N ILE A 10 36.57 37.92 20.67
CA ILE A 10 36.52 37.82 19.20
C ILE A 10 35.50 38.79 18.60
N TYR A 11 34.28 38.79 19.15
CA TYR A 11 33.23 39.68 18.65
C TYR A 11 33.58 41.16 18.85
N THR A 12 34.20 41.51 19.98
CA THR A 12 34.60 42.90 20.26
C THR A 12 35.66 43.37 19.26
N SER A 13 36.64 42.52 18.95
CA SER A 13 37.66 42.81 17.93
C SER A 13 37.05 42.96 16.53
N GLN A 14 36.12 42.07 16.14
CA GLN A 14 35.43 42.16 14.84
C GLN A 14 34.63 43.45 14.69
N LEU A 15 33.89 43.85 15.72
CA LEU A 15 33.11 45.09 15.69
C LEU A 15 34.03 46.31 15.54
N ARG A 16 35.15 46.33 16.27
CA ARG A 16 36.13 47.44 16.17
C ARG A 16 36.80 47.49 14.80
N ILE A 17 37.19 46.34 14.23
CA ILE A 17 37.73 46.26 12.86
C ILE A 17 36.74 46.88 11.87
N LYS A 18 35.46 46.51 11.95
CA LYS A 18 34.42 47.04 11.07
C LYS A 18 34.26 48.56 11.21
N THR A 19 34.24 49.08 12.44
CA THR A 19 34.17 50.53 12.69
C THR A 19 35.35 51.27 12.05
N ILE A 20 36.57 50.74 12.18
CA ILE A 20 37.76 51.35 11.57
C ILE A 20 37.68 51.31 10.04
N GLU A 21 37.21 50.20 9.46
CA GLU A 21 37.01 50.07 8.00
C GLU A 21 35.98 51.08 7.48
N GLU A 22 34.88 51.31 8.20
CA GLU A 22 33.87 52.33 7.88
C GLU A 22 34.44 53.76 8.00
N GLU A 23 35.24 54.04 9.04
CA GLU A 23 35.92 55.33 9.22
C GLU A 23 36.90 55.62 8.07
N LEU A 24 37.68 54.61 7.63
CA LEU A 24 38.59 54.71 6.49
C LEU A 24 37.86 54.90 5.15
N GLU A 25 36.71 54.25 4.97
CA GLU A 25 35.91 54.41 3.75
C GLU A 25 35.25 55.79 3.69
N ALA A 26 34.72 56.28 4.82
CA ALA A 26 34.18 57.64 4.92
C ALA A 26 35.24 58.70 4.59
N ILE A 27 36.50 58.49 4.97
CA ILE A 27 37.62 59.36 4.55
C ILE A 27 37.76 59.34 3.02
N LYS A 28 37.72 58.17 2.37
CA LYS A 28 37.82 58.10 0.90
C LYS A 28 36.66 58.81 0.19
N GLU A 29 35.43 58.67 0.69
CA GLU A 29 34.25 59.29 0.09
C GLU A 29 34.26 60.82 0.14
N LEU A 30 34.96 61.41 1.12
CA LEU A 30 35.14 62.86 1.22
C LEU A 30 36.16 63.42 0.21
N LEU A 31 36.92 62.55 -0.48
CA LEU A 31 38.00 62.93 -1.38
C LEU A 31 37.56 62.82 -2.85
N GLY A 32 38.19 63.61 -3.73
CA GLY A 32 38.04 63.45 -5.17
C GLY A 32 38.51 62.08 -5.66
N SER A 33 38.01 61.60 -6.80
CA SER A 33 38.24 60.23 -7.28
C SER A 33 39.72 59.82 -7.40
N GLU A 34 40.58 60.73 -7.83
CA GLU A 34 42.04 60.48 -7.91
C GLU A 34 42.68 60.36 -6.54
N LEU A 35 42.30 61.23 -5.60
CA LEU A 35 42.86 61.25 -4.24
C LEU A 35 42.32 60.09 -3.40
N ALA A 36 41.05 59.71 -3.56
CA ALA A 36 40.47 58.52 -2.97
C ALA A 36 41.19 57.25 -3.42
N LYS A 37 41.59 57.19 -4.71
CA LYS A 37 42.41 56.09 -5.24
C LYS A 37 43.79 56.06 -4.59
N LEU A 38 44.45 57.21 -4.47
CA LEU A 38 45.77 57.32 -3.84
C LEU A 38 45.73 56.89 -2.36
N VAL A 39 44.73 57.34 -1.60
CA VAL A 39 44.50 56.91 -0.21
C VAL A 39 44.20 55.41 -0.12
N GLY A 40 43.42 54.87 -1.06
CA GLY A 40 43.19 53.43 -1.15
C GLY A 40 44.47 52.63 -1.36
N GLU A 41 45.35 53.08 -2.26
CA GLU A 41 46.67 52.48 -2.51
C GLU A 41 47.58 52.59 -1.27
N PHE A 42 47.57 53.73 -0.58
CA PHE A 42 48.33 53.96 0.65
C PHE A 42 47.88 53.02 1.78
N ILE A 43 46.57 52.92 2.04
CA ILE A 43 46.00 52.01 3.05
C ILE A 43 46.44 50.56 2.77
N GLN A 44 46.35 50.12 1.50
CA GLN A 44 46.77 48.76 1.12
C GLN A 44 48.27 48.52 1.31
N ALA A 45 49.11 49.48 0.88
CA ALA A 45 50.57 49.37 1.03
C ALA A 45 50.97 49.36 2.51
N ARG A 46 50.38 50.25 3.33
CA ARG A 46 50.66 50.35 4.78
C ARG A 46 50.23 49.09 5.52
N GLN A 47 49.05 48.55 5.25
CA GLN A 47 48.61 47.29 5.84
C GLN A 47 49.50 46.10 5.45
N LYS A 48 50.07 46.10 4.23
CA LYS A 48 51.03 45.08 3.79
C LYS A 48 52.35 45.20 4.56
N MET A 49 52.90 46.42 4.63
CA MET A 49 54.13 46.72 5.36
C MET A 49 54.04 46.33 6.85
N LEU A 50 52.90 46.61 7.49
CA LEU A 50 52.68 46.27 8.90
C LEU A 50 52.52 44.76 9.16
N LYS A 51 52.17 43.97 8.14
CA LYS A 51 52.08 42.51 8.25
C LYS A 51 53.42 41.81 8.05
N ASP A 52 54.31 42.43 7.29
CA ASP A 52 55.62 41.91 6.93
C ASP A 52 56.62 43.06 6.89
N GLU A 53 57.22 43.37 8.05
CA GLU A 53 58.16 44.48 8.21
C GLU A 53 59.43 44.32 7.34
N GLU A 54 59.71 43.10 6.85
CA GLU A 54 60.84 42.78 5.98
C GLU A 54 60.50 42.93 4.48
N ASP A 55 59.26 43.28 4.12
CA ASP A 55 58.88 43.52 2.73
C ASP A 55 59.37 44.91 2.25
N ASP A 56 60.63 44.96 1.82
CA ASP A 56 61.29 46.16 1.28
C ASP A 56 60.44 46.89 0.23
N GLN A 57 59.69 46.16 -0.61
CA GLN A 57 58.83 46.75 -1.63
C GLN A 57 57.63 47.47 -1.02
N ALA A 58 57.08 46.95 0.07
CA ALA A 58 55.99 47.60 0.79
C ALA A 58 56.47 48.87 1.47
N VAL A 59 57.64 48.84 2.11
CA VAL A 59 58.26 50.02 2.75
C VAL A 59 58.52 51.13 1.73
N GLU A 60 59.17 50.80 0.60
CA GLU A 60 59.44 51.75 -0.48
C GLU A 60 58.13 52.36 -1.03
N LYS A 61 57.13 51.50 -1.30
CA LYS A 61 55.84 51.94 -1.82
C LYS A 61 55.06 52.84 -0.85
N VAL A 62 55.13 52.58 0.46
CA VAL A 62 54.52 53.45 1.48
C VAL A 62 55.18 54.83 1.45
N GLY A 63 56.50 54.89 1.40
CA GLY A 63 57.24 56.15 1.29
C GLY A 63 56.85 56.95 0.04
N GLU A 64 56.79 56.30 -1.13
CA GLU A 64 56.35 56.94 -2.37
C GLU A 64 54.92 57.50 -2.30
N LEU A 65 54.00 56.74 -1.71
CA LEU A 65 52.59 57.14 -1.61
C LEU A 65 52.38 58.24 -0.58
N GLU A 66 53.16 58.24 0.50
CA GLU A 66 53.13 59.30 1.52
C GLU A 66 53.60 60.64 0.94
N GLU A 67 54.68 60.64 0.15
CA GLU A 67 55.13 61.85 -0.56
C GLU A 67 54.09 62.32 -1.59
N LYS A 68 53.48 61.41 -2.36
CA LYS A 68 52.38 61.76 -3.28
C LYS A 68 51.18 62.36 -2.55
N LEU A 69 50.86 61.90 -1.34
CA LEU A 69 49.77 62.49 -0.54
C LEU A 69 50.13 63.91 -0.10
N LYS A 70 51.37 64.15 0.37
CA LYS A 70 51.86 65.50 0.70
C LYS A 70 51.81 66.45 -0.49
N GLU A 71 52.19 65.99 -1.68
CA GLU A 71 52.11 66.76 -2.92
C GLU A 71 50.66 67.15 -3.29
N ASN A 72 49.69 66.32 -2.92
CA ASN A 72 48.25 66.56 -3.15
C ASN A 72 47.56 67.33 -2.01
N SER A 73 48.33 68.09 -1.21
CA SER A 73 47.82 68.93 -0.12
C SER A 73 47.11 68.17 1.00
N PHE A 74 47.37 66.87 1.17
CA PHE A 74 46.92 66.14 2.35
C PHE A 74 47.67 66.66 3.58
N SER A 75 46.95 67.00 4.64
CA SER A 75 47.62 67.46 5.85
C SER A 75 48.39 66.32 6.53
N GLU A 76 49.46 66.68 7.23
CA GLU A 76 50.23 65.72 8.04
C GLU A 76 49.34 65.04 9.08
N GLU A 77 48.39 65.79 9.66
CA GLU A 77 47.39 65.30 10.63
C GLU A 77 46.44 64.24 10.03
N GLU A 78 45.94 64.45 8.81
CA GLU A 78 45.08 63.46 8.15
C GLU A 78 45.84 62.18 7.77
N THR A 79 47.10 62.34 7.35
CA THR A 79 47.99 61.21 7.01
C THR A 79 48.33 60.39 8.25
N GLU A 80 48.64 61.05 9.37
CA GLU A 80 48.87 60.43 10.67
C GLU A 80 47.60 59.70 11.16
N LYS A 81 46.43 60.32 11.01
CA LYS A 81 45.16 59.68 11.35
C LYS A 81 44.94 58.39 10.56
N ILE A 82 45.12 58.39 9.24
CA ILE A 82 44.98 57.17 8.42
C ILE A 82 46.00 56.11 8.85
N THR A 83 47.23 56.52 9.14
CA THR A 83 48.31 55.65 9.60
C THR A 83 47.94 54.94 10.91
N ASN A 84 47.46 55.69 11.91
CA ASN A 84 47.00 55.15 13.19
C ASN A 84 45.84 54.14 13.04
N HIS A 85 44.88 54.41 12.13
CA HIS A 85 43.80 53.46 11.84
C HIS A 85 44.32 52.19 11.17
N CYS A 86 45.34 52.28 10.30
CA CYS A 86 45.95 51.12 9.68
C CYS A 86 46.70 50.25 10.71
N GLU A 87 47.45 50.88 11.62
CA GLU A 87 48.16 50.20 12.71
C GLU A 87 47.19 49.48 13.64
N GLU A 88 46.15 50.17 14.14
CA GLU A 88 45.12 49.56 14.98
C GLU A 88 44.40 48.40 14.27
N LEU A 89 44.12 48.55 12.97
CA LEU A 89 43.44 47.50 12.19
C LEU A 89 44.31 46.26 12.00
N VAL A 90 45.62 46.41 11.75
CA VAL A 90 46.55 45.28 11.61
C VAL A 90 46.71 44.55 12.95
N ASP A 91 46.91 45.28 14.03
CA ASP A 91 47.01 44.72 15.39
C ASP A 91 45.75 43.94 15.77
N LEU A 92 44.56 44.51 15.52
CA LEU A 92 43.29 43.84 15.80
C LEU A 92 43.08 42.59 14.95
N LYS A 93 43.49 42.62 13.66
CA LYS A 93 43.38 41.45 12.77
C LYS A 93 44.31 40.32 13.21
N GLU A 94 45.55 40.64 13.59
CA GLU A 94 46.52 39.66 14.08
C GLU A 94 46.09 39.05 15.43
N GLN A 95 45.59 39.88 16.36
CA GLN A 95 45.00 39.41 17.62
C GLN A 95 43.79 38.51 17.39
N LEU A 96 42.92 38.87 16.43
CA LEU A 96 41.77 38.07 16.05
C LEU A 96 42.20 36.71 15.49
N GLU A 97 43.21 36.68 14.61
CA GLU A 97 43.79 35.45 14.07
C GLU A 97 44.34 34.56 15.18
N LYS A 98 45.15 35.12 16.10
CA LYS A 98 45.67 34.40 17.27
C LYS A 98 44.55 33.84 18.15
N GLN A 99 43.50 34.62 18.40
CA GLN A 99 42.35 34.18 19.20
C GLN A 99 41.54 33.08 18.49
N VAL A 100 41.36 33.17 17.17
CA VAL A 100 40.70 32.14 16.37
C VAL A 100 41.52 30.86 16.40
N LEU A 101 42.83 30.93 16.22
CA LEU A 101 43.72 29.76 16.26
C LEU A 101 43.73 29.09 17.64
N GLN A 102 43.74 29.89 18.71
CA GLN A 102 43.65 29.38 20.08
C GLN A 102 42.27 28.74 20.38
N ASN A 103 41.20 29.25 19.77
CA ASN A 103 39.85 28.71 19.95
C ASN A 103 39.57 27.48 19.08
N GLN A 104 40.25 27.30 17.94
CA GLN A 104 40.17 26.06 17.16
C GLN A 104 40.64 24.82 17.95
N ASN A 105 41.44 25.01 19.00
CA ASN A 105 41.89 23.94 19.90
C ASN A 105 41.02 23.74 21.14
N LYS A 106 39.95 24.52 21.33
CA LYS A 106 38.97 24.28 22.40
C LYS A 106 37.69 23.75 21.78
N GLU A 107 37.30 22.54 22.18
CA GLU A 107 36.00 21.97 21.88
C GLU A 107 34.91 22.84 22.55
N VAL A 108 34.47 23.88 21.85
CA VAL A 108 33.35 24.71 22.30
C VAL A 108 32.07 23.95 22.00
N THR A 109 31.55 23.28 23.02
CA THR A 109 30.30 22.51 22.94
C THR A 109 29.06 23.35 23.25
N GLU A 110 29.22 24.49 23.93
CA GLU A 110 28.12 25.39 24.28
C GLU A 110 28.48 26.87 24.07
N ILE A 111 27.56 27.61 23.43
CA ILE A 111 27.61 29.07 23.31
C ILE A 111 26.37 29.66 23.96
N GLU A 112 26.58 30.57 24.91
CA GLU A 112 25.52 31.27 25.63
C GLU A 112 25.70 32.79 25.58
N LEU A 113 24.73 33.49 24.99
CA LEU A 113 24.66 34.94 24.91
C LEU A 113 23.32 35.41 25.46
N LYS A 114 23.33 35.97 26.67
CA LYS A 114 22.11 36.44 27.35
C LYS A 114 22.18 37.93 27.68
N TYR A 115 21.06 38.63 27.50
CA TYR A 115 20.84 40.02 27.92
C TYR A 115 21.85 41.03 27.37
N LYS A 116 22.45 40.75 26.21
CA LYS A 116 23.41 41.65 25.56
C LYS A 116 22.64 42.70 24.75
N THR A 117 22.73 43.95 25.17
CA THR A 117 21.98 45.07 24.56
C THR A 117 22.72 45.80 23.45
N LYS A 118 24.01 45.50 23.22
CA LYS A 118 24.87 46.22 22.27
C LYS A 118 25.19 45.44 20.98
N PHE A 119 24.71 44.21 20.83
CA PHE A 119 24.94 43.46 19.60
C PHE A 119 23.96 43.96 18.53
N GLN A 120 24.46 44.49 17.42
CA GLN A 120 23.66 44.94 16.28
C GLN A 120 24.11 44.23 15.00
N GLY A 121 23.15 43.79 14.19
CA GLY A 121 23.38 43.19 12.88
C GLY A 121 23.33 41.67 12.89
N GLN A 122 24.15 41.06 12.04
CA GLN A 122 24.10 39.62 11.75
C GLN A 122 25.02 38.82 12.66
N LEU A 123 24.53 37.67 13.15
CA LEU A 123 25.33 36.66 13.84
C LEU A 123 25.55 35.45 12.92
N VAL A 124 26.82 35.11 12.67
CA VAL A 124 27.21 33.93 11.89
C VAL A 124 27.97 32.95 12.77
N ILE A 125 27.51 31.71 12.83
CA ILE A 125 28.12 30.61 13.59
C ILE A 125 28.31 29.43 12.64
N GLU A 126 29.55 29.26 12.19
CA GLU A 126 29.91 28.19 11.23
C GLU A 126 31.17 27.40 11.58
N ASN A 127 32.04 27.96 12.43
CA ASN A 127 33.35 27.38 12.75
C ASN A 127 33.38 26.61 14.09
N TYR A 128 32.21 26.25 14.62
CA TYR A 128 32.07 25.55 15.90
C TYR A 128 31.53 24.13 15.66
N LEU A 129 32.35 23.29 15.02
CA LEU A 129 31.95 21.94 14.58
C LEU A 129 31.53 21.02 15.75
N GLU A 130 32.06 21.29 16.93
CA GLU A 130 31.79 20.58 18.19
C GLU A 130 30.60 21.15 18.97
N LEU A 131 29.94 22.20 18.46
CA LEU A 131 28.86 22.86 19.16
C LEU A 131 27.64 21.93 19.28
N GLU A 132 27.24 21.63 20.50
CA GLU A 132 26.05 20.84 20.82
C GLU A 132 24.88 21.73 21.23
N LYS A 133 25.16 22.91 21.81
CA LYS A 133 24.15 23.79 22.36
C LYS A 133 24.40 25.27 22.07
N LEU A 134 23.38 25.95 21.57
CA LEU A 134 23.38 27.40 21.34
C LEU A 134 22.22 28.05 22.10
N CYS A 135 22.53 29.06 22.90
CA CYS A 135 21.54 29.85 23.63
C CYS A 135 21.75 31.35 23.41
N LEU A 136 20.88 31.96 22.62
CA LEU A 136 20.73 33.40 22.44
C LEU A 136 19.45 33.84 23.13
N GLN A 137 19.55 34.69 24.15
CA GLN A 137 18.38 35.16 24.89
C GLN A 137 18.42 36.68 25.09
N ASP A 138 17.34 37.35 24.68
CA ASP A 138 17.13 38.78 24.87
C ASP A 138 18.28 39.65 24.32
N VAL A 139 18.84 39.24 23.16
CA VAL A 139 19.87 39.97 22.40
C VAL A 139 19.16 40.86 21.36
N ARG A 140 18.70 42.04 21.78
CA ARG A 140 17.60 42.79 21.14
C ARG A 140 17.88 43.43 19.77
N SER A 141 19.03 43.21 19.15
CA SER A 141 19.34 43.82 17.84
C SER A 141 20.05 42.87 16.87
N VAL A 142 19.80 41.56 17.00
CA VAL A 142 20.19 40.58 15.98
C VAL A 142 19.10 40.51 14.92
N ASP A 143 19.35 41.01 13.72
CA ASP A 143 18.37 40.97 12.62
C ASP A 143 18.42 39.64 11.86
N LYS A 144 19.62 39.07 11.73
CA LYS A 144 19.88 37.83 11.01
C LYS A 144 20.75 36.87 11.81
N VAL A 145 20.36 35.61 11.87
CA VAL A 145 21.19 34.53 12.44
C VAL A 145 21.46 33.49 11.37
N VAL A 146 22.73 33.12 11.21
CA VAL A 146 23.18 32.11 10.25
C VAL A 146 23.94 31.03 11.00
N LEU A 147 23.42 29.81 10.96
CA LEU A 147 24.00 28.61 11.55
C LEU A 147 24.39 27.65 10.41
N LYS A 148 25.68 27.36 10.24
CA LYS A 148 26.16 26.48 9.17
C LYS A 148 27.07 25.39 9.70
N ASN A 149 26.94 24.19 9.15
CA ASN A 149 27.86 23.07 9.39
C ASN A 149 27.99 22.67 10.88
N LEU A 150 26.99 22.97 11.70
CA LEU A 150 26.97 22.62 13.14
C LEU A 150 26.42 21.21 13.31
N THR A 151 27.14 20.23 12.77
CA THR A 151 26.67 18.84 12.64
C THR A 151 26.40 18.15 13.98
N LYS A 152 26.95 18.65 15.09
CA LYS A 152 26.72 18.14 16.45
C LYS A 152 25.64 18.91 17.22
N LEU A 153 25.09 19.99 16.67
CA LEU A 153 24.12 20.84 17.35
C LEU A 153 22.85 20.03 17.66
N GLN A 154 22.50 19.94 18.94
CA GLN A 154 21.31 19.24 19.42
C GLN A 154 20.24 20.21 19.92
N GLU A 155 20.67 21.31 20.54
CA GLU A 155 19.77 22.30 21.15
C GLU A 155 20.09 23.71 20.67
N CYS A 156 19.09 24.38 20.10
CA CYS A 156 19.19 25.76 19.67
C CYS A 156 18.06 26.59 20.28
N THR A 157 18.42 27.59 21.07
CA THR A 157 17.49 28.58 21.63
C THR A 157 17.88 29.96 21.15
N ILE A 158 16.96 30.63 20.47
CA ILE A 158 17.06 32.01 20.00
C ILE A 158 15.78 32.72 20.46
N ARG A 159 15.78 33.26 21.67
CA ARG A 159 14.58 33.82 22.30
C ARG A 159 14.67 35.33 22.45
N GLY A 160 13.65 36.07 22.02
CA GLY A 160 13.56 37.51 22.29
C GLY A 160 14.66 38.34 21.64
N CYS A 161 15.22 37.88 20.51
CA CYS A 161 16.38 38.51 19.86
C CYS A 161 15.99 39.45 18.71
N ASN A 162 14.70 39.53 18.37
CA ASN A 162 14.17 40.30 17.24
C ASN A 162 14.68 39.84 15.86
N VAL A 163 15.04 38.56 15.74
CA VAL A 163 15.53 37.97 14.49
C VAL A 163 14.43 38.00 13.43
N LYS A 164 14.75 38.54 12.26
CA LYS A 164 13.86 38.59 11.08
C LYS A 164 14.17 37.46 10.11
N GLU A 165 15.44 37.12 9.98
CA GLU A 165 15.92 36.07 9.09
C GLU A 165 16.76 35.05 9.87
N LEU A 166 16.36 33.79 9.79
CA LEU A 166 17.09 32.67 10.36
C LEU A 166 17.48 31.74 9.22
N ILE A 167 18.76 31.38 9.14
CA ILE A 167 19.29 30.41 8.18
C ILE A 167 19.94 29.30 8.99
N ILE A 168 19.51 28.07 8.74
CA ILE A 168 20.10 26.86 9.34
C ILE A 168 20.45 25.91 8.20
N GLU A 169 21.74 25.62 8.02
CA GLU A 169 22.25 24.73 6.97
C GLU A 169 23.16 23.67 7.59
N ASN A 170 22.96 22.41 7.22
CA ASN A 170 23.76 21.26 7.69
C ASN A 170 23.79 21.09 9.23
N CYS A 171 22.66 21.35 9.90
CA CYS A 171 22.48 21.13 11.35
C CYS A 171 21.51 19.97 11.62
N SER A 172 21.67 18.85 10.90
CA SER A 172 20.68 17.77 10.84
C SER A 172 20.38 17.05 12.15
N ARG A 173 21.26 17.16 13.17
CA ARG A 173 21.09 16.53 14.49
C ARG A 173 20.32 17.37 15.51
N ALA A 174 19.83 18.56 15.12
CA ALA A 174 19.09 19.43 16.01
C ALA A 174 17.78 18.76 16.45
N LYS A 175 17.62 18.53 17.75
CA LYS A 175 16.43 17.89 18.35
C LYS A 175 15.45 18.92 18.90
N LYS A 176 15.96 20.06 19.35
CA LYS A 176 15.19 21.13 19.98
C LYS A 176 15.53 22.48 19.38
N LEU A 177 14.52 23.16 18.86
CA LEU A 177 14.62 24.50 18.31
C LEU A 177 13.59 25.43 18.98
N ASN A 178 14.07 26.37 19.77
CA ASN A 178 13.24 27.40 20.39
C ASN A 178 13.57 28.74 19.76
N VAL A 179 12.68 29.27 18.92
CA VAL A 179 12.84 30.58 18.25
C VAL A 179 11.80 31.58 18.73
N ARG A 180 11.37 31.46 19.99
CA ARG A 180 10.28 32.24 20.58
C ARG A 180 10.57 33.75 20.62
N LYS A 181 9.52 34.55 20.38
CA LYS A 181 9.51 36.02 20.44
C LYS A 181 10.56 36.65 19.51
N ASN A 182 10.58 36.22 18.26
CA ASN A 182 11.31 36.89 17.19
C ASN A 182 10.33 37.48 16.16
N SER A 183 10.85 37.95 15.03
CA SER A 183 10.09 38.57 13.95
C SER A 183 10.19 37.75 12.65
N LEU A 184 10.25 36.42 12.78
CA LEU A 184 10.33 35.50 11.63
C LEU A 184 9.03 35.54 10.82
N THR A 185 9.14 35.41 9.50
CA THR A 185 8.01 35.46 8.56
C THR A 185 7.77 34.18 7.77
N ASN A 186 8.70 33.23 7.81
CA ASN A 186 8.58 31.93 7.15
C ASN A 186 9.24 30.83 7.99
N LEU A 187 9.06 29.57 7.58
CA LEU A 187 9.65 28.38 8.21
C LEU A 187 10.71 27.68 7.36
N GLU A 188 11.28 28.35 6.35
CA GLU A 188 12.23 27.72 5.41
C GLU A 188 13.50 27.23 6.12
N PHE A 189 13.87 27.84 7.25
CA PHE A 189 14.98 27.41 8.09
C PHE A 189 14.83 26.01 8.71
N LEU A 190 13.64 25.39 8.61
CA LEU A 190 13.43 24.01 9.05
C LEU A 190 13.90 22.97 8.03
N LYS A 191 14.22 23.40 6.80
CA LYS A 191 14.63 22.49 5.72
C LYS A 191 15.88 21.69 6.11
N GLY A 192 15.75 20.37 6.15
CA GLY A 192 16.85 19.46 6.50
C GLY A 192 17.07 19.25 8.00
N LEU A 193 16.16 19.71 8.87
CA LEU A 193 16.15 19.40 10.30
C LEU A 193 15.35 18.13 10.59
N ASP A 194 15.77 17.02 9.96
CA ASP A 194 15.02 15.76 9.95
C ASP A 194 14.93 15.07 11.32
N ASP A 195 15.78 15.42 12.29
CA ASP A 195 15.79 14.87 13.67
C ASP A 195 15.04 15.75 14.70
N LEU A 196 14.39 16.84 14.27
CA LEU A 196 13.76 17.81 15.16
C LEU A 196 12.51 17.25 15.83
N LYS A 197 12.49 17.28 17.17
CA LYS A 197 11.38 16.77 18.00
C LYS A 197 10.57 17.88 18.66
N GLU A 198 11.23 18.97 19.04
CA GLU A 198 10.62 20.08 19.77
C GLU A 198 10.84 21.39 19.02
N LEU A 199 9.74 22.10 18.73
CA LEU A 199 9.75 23.39 18.06
C LEU A 199 8.89 24.42 18.81
N ASP A 200 9.49 25.52 19.26
CA ASP A 200 8.78 26.65 19.87
C ASP A 200 8.85 27.89 18.96
N LEU A 201 7.70 28.27 18.42
CA LEU A 201 7.53 29.41 17.52
C LEU A 201 6.78 30.57 18.19
N TYR A 202 6.44 30.48 19.48
CA TYR A 202 5.57 31.44 20.16
C TYR A 202 6.01 32.89 19.89
N GLY A 203 5.08 33.77 19.56
CA GLY A 203 5.40 35.19 19.41
C GLY A 203 6.15 35.58 18.13
N ASN A 204 6.26 34.68 17.13
CA ASN A 204 6.57 35.04 15.75
C ASN A 204 5.27 35.28 14.99
N THR A 205 4.77 36.52 15.02
CA THR A 205 3.44 36.84 14.49
C THR A 205 3.37 36.90 12.97
N GLY A 206 4.52 37.03 12.29
CA GLY A 206 4.61 37.20 10.84
C GLY A 206 4.70 35.91 10.03
N ILE A 207 4.79 34.74 10.66
CA ILE A 207 4.86 33.47 9.93
C ILE A 207 3.52 33.22 9.21
N ASP A 208 3.53 33.06 7.90
CA ASP A 208 2.30 32.78 7.12
C ASP A 208 2.46 31.66 6.07
N ASN A 209 3.69 31.15 5.89
CA ASN A 209 4.09 30.15 4.91
C ASN A 209 5.19 29.19 5.45
N GLY A 210 5.53 28.15 4.68
CA GLY A 210 6.60 27.20 4.99
C GLY A 210 6.19 26.02 5.89
N LEU A 211 4.89 25.77 6.06
CA LEU A 211 4.40 24.62 6.84
C LEU A 211 4.83 23.27 6.22
N GLU A 212 5.07 23.24 4.91
CA GLU A 212 5.62 22.11 4.17
C GLU A 212 7.04 21.70 4.59
N TYR A 213 7.78 22.58 5.30
CA TYR A 213 9.11 22.30 5.85
C TYR A 213 9.08 21.74 7.28
N LEU A 214 7.90 21.54 7.86
CA LEU A 214 7.78 20.90 9.17
C LEU A 214 8.23 19.44 9.09
N PRO A 215 9.14 18.98 9.96
CA PRO A 215 9.63 17.62 9.93
C PRO A 215 8.59 16.63 10.46
N ASN A 216 8.53 15.44 9.86
CA ASN A 216 7.49 14.43 10.13
C ASN A 216 7.58 13.81 11.53
N ASN A 217 8.73 13.93 12.20
CA ASN A 217 9.00 13.37 13.53
C ASN A 217 8.80 14.37 14.68
N LEU A 218 8.21 15.54 14.39
CA LEU A 218 7.95 16.57 15.39
C LEU A 218 6.95 16.06 16.43
N GLN A 219 7.35 16.09 17.71
CA GLN A 219 6.56 15.59 18.83
C GLN A 219 5.83 16.72 19.56
N GLU A 220 6.47 17.88 19.66
CA GLU A 220 5.93 19.05 20.34
C GLU A 220 6.11 20.29 19.47
N ILE A 221 5.00 20.98 19.21
CA ILE A 221 4.99 22.32 18.60
C ILE A 221 4.29 23.28 19.54
N THR A 222 5.02 24.26 20.07
CA THR A 222 4.43 25.33 20.87
C THR A 222 4.29 26.57 20.00
N GLN A 223 3.06 26.81 19.55
CA GLN A 223 2.71 27.98 18.76
C GLN A 223 1.45 28.62 19.33
N TYR A 224 1.61 29.66 20.15
CA TYR A 224 0.46 30.48 20.55
C TYR A 224 0.37 31.68 19.61
N ASN A 225 -0.20 31.44 18.44
CA ASN A 225 -0.72 32.51 17.60
C ASN A 225 -2.13 32.08 17.12
N PRO A 226 -3.21 32.60 17.72
CA PRO A 226 -4.59 32.18 17.44
C PRO A 226 -4.94 32.19 15.94
N CYS A 227 -4.31 33.07 15.17
CA CYS A 227 -4.54 33.26 13.74
C CYS A 227 -4.02 32.09 12.89
N GLN A 228 -2.91 31.45 13.28
CA GLN A 228 -2.34 30.31 12.56
C GLN A 228 -2.99 28.99 12.96
N LEU A 229 -3.35 28.83 14.23
CA LEU A 229 -4.19 27.72 14.66
C LEU A 229 -5.51 27.70 13.88
N ALA A 230 -6.12 28.86 13.64
CA ALA A 230 -7.31 28.98 12.80
C ALA A 230 -7.06 28.59 11.32
N LYS A 231 -5.87 28.85 10.77
CA LYS A 231 -5.49 28.43 9.40
C LYS A 231 -5.25 26.91 9.33
N ILE A 232 -4.50 26.36 10.28
CA ILE A 232 -4.25 24.91 10.40
C ILE A 232 -5.57 24.16 10.59
N ILE A 233 -6.44 24.63 11.50
CA ILE A 233 -7.79 24.07 11.69
C ILE A 233 -8.61 24.15 10.40
N ARG A 234 -8.52 25.26 9.64
CA ARG A 234 -9.23 25.40 8.36
C ARG A 234 -8.72 24.40 7.32
N ASP A 235 -7.41 24.23 7.20
CA ASP A 235 -6.79 23.33 6.24
C ASP A 235 -7.05 21.85 6.60
N LEU A 236 -7.01 21.51 7.90
CA LEU A 236 -7.39 20.19 8.40
C LEU A 236 -8.88 19.89 8.16
N LYS A 237 -9.77 20.87 8.41
CA LYS A 237 -11.21 20.73 8.10
C LYS A 237 -11.44 20.48 6.60
N LYS A 238 -10.72 21.20 5.74
CA LYS A 238 -10.83 21.00 4.30
C LYS A 238 -10.37 19.58 3.89
N LYS A 239 -9.22 19.12 4.38
CA LYS A 239 -8.73 17.77 4.12
C LYS A 239 -9.70 16.69 4.61
N HIS A 240 -10.31 16.90 5.78
CA HIS A 240 -11.32 15.98 6.32
C HIS A 240 -12.56 15.89 5.43
N GLU A 241 -13.09 17.03 4.95
CA GLU A 241 -14.21 17.05 4.01
C GLU A 241 -13.88 16.39 2.66
N ASP A 242 -12.69 16.63 2.13
CA ASP A 242 -12.21 16.01 0.89
C ASP A 242 -12.12 14.47 1.06
N LEU A 243 -11.59 14.00 2.19
CA LEU A 243 -11.52 12.57 2.51
C LEU A 243 -12.92 11.96 2.68
N LYS A 244 -13.81 12.63 3.42
CA LYS A 244 -15.20 12.20 3.62
C LYS A 244 -15.94 12.04 2.30
N LYS A 245 -15.74 12.98 1.37
CA LYS A 245 -16.28 12.90 0.02
C LYS A 245 -15.71 11.69 -0.74
N SER A 246 -14.38 11.50 -0.72
CA SER A 246 -13.74 10.36 -1.39
C SER A 246 -14.23 9.01 -0.88
N VAL A 247 -14.44 8.87 0.44
CA VAL A 247 -14.99 7.65 1.04
C VAL A 247 -16.45 7.45 0.63
N SER A 248 -17.25 8.51 0.63
CA SER A 248 -18.65 8.44 0.18
C SER A 248 -18.78 8.02 -1.29
N ASP A 249 -17.90 8.53 -2.16
CA ASP A 249 -17.91 8.18 -3.58
C ASP A 249 -17.48 6.71 -3.77
N PHE A 250 -16.46 6.25 -3.04
CA PHE A 250 -16.06 4.83 -3.03
C PHE A 250 -17.18 3.89 -2.57
N ILE A 251 -17.95 4.26 -1.54
CA ILE A 251 -19.09 3.46 -1.07
C ILE A 251 -20.17 3.36 -2.15
N LYS A 252 -20.52 4.47 -2.81
CA LYS A 252 -21.51 4.48 -3.90
C LYS A 252 -21.09 3.58 -5.06
N ASP A 253 -19.83 3.66 -5.48
CA ASP A 253 -19.29 2.80 -6.56
C ASP A 253 -19.42 1.32 -6.20
N LYS A 254 -19.17 0.95 -4.93
CA LYS A 254 -19.32 -0.43 -4.46
C LYS A 254 -20.77 -0.87 -4.36
N GLU A 255 -21.67 0.00 -3.92
CA GLU A 255 -23.11 -0.29 -3.89
C GLU A 255 -23.65 -0.50 -5.32
N GLU A 256 -23.28 0.33 -6.29
CA GLU A 256 -23.70 0.19 -7.69
C GLU A 256 -23.22 -1.13 -8.30
N ILE A 257 -21.96 -1.51 -8.06
CA ILE A 257 -21.42 -2.82 -8.48
C ILE A 257 -22.20 -3.96 -7.81
N PHE A 258 -22.51 -3.84 -6.52
CA PHE A 258 -23.24 -4.87 -5.78
C PHE A 258 -24.67 -5.04 -6.31
N TYR A 259 -25.42 -3.95 -6.51
CA TYR A 259 -26.78 -4.01 -7.05
C TYR A 259 -26.80 -4.54 -8.49
N SER A 260 -25.89 -4.08 -9.34
CA SER A 260 -25.76 -4.56 -10.72
C SER A 260 -25.43 -6.05 -10.78
N SER A 261 -24.51 -6.52 -9.92
CA SER A 261 -24.13 -7.94 -9.85
C SER A 261 -25.28 -8.79 -9.30
N LYS A 262 -26.00 -8.29 -8.29
CA LYS A 262 -27.16 -8.97 -7.70
C LYS A 262 -28.27 -9.13 -8.74
N GLU A 263 -28.59 -8.06 -9.47
CA GLU A 263 -29.58 -8.07 -10.53
C GLU A 263 -29.21 -9.09 -11.61
N LEU A 264 -28.00 -9.00 -12.16
CA LEU A 264 -27.49 -9.93 -13.20
C LEU A 264 -27.59 -11.40 -12.75
N ILE A 265 -27.11 -11.71 -11.54
CA ILE A 265 -27.16 -13.08 -11.00
C ILE A 265 -28.61 -13.55 -10.84
N THR A 266 -29.52 -12.69 -10.38
CA THR A 266 -30.92 -13.07 -10.25
C THR A 266 -31.61 -13.29 -11.59
N THR A 267 -31.33 -12.46 -12.60
CA THR A 267 -31.96 -12.59 -13.93
C THR A 267 -31.46 -13.82 -14.67
N GLU A 268 -30.15 -14.09 -14.62
CA GLU A 268 -29.54 -15.26 -15.26
C GLU A 268 -30.02 -16.57 -14.60
N LEU A 269 -29.99 -16.65 -13.26
CA LEU A 269 -30.49 -17.81 -12.53
C LEU A 269 -32.00 -18.03 -12.72
N LEU A 270 -32.81 -16.96 -12.77
CA LEU A 270 -34.25 -17.08 -13.04
C LEU A 270 -34.51 -17.58 -14.46
N SER A 271 -33.77 -17.09 -15.46
CA SER A 271 -33.92 -17.52 -16.84
C SER A 271 -33.57 -19.00 -17.02
N ASP A 272 -32.47 -19.45 -16.40
CA ASP A 272 -32.06 -20.85 -16.42
C ASP A 272 -33.08 -21.76 -15.73
N LEU A 273 -33.61 -21.32 -14.58
CA LEU A 273 -34.66 -22.05 -13.86
C LEU A 273 -35.95 -22.13 -14.68
N GLU A 274 -36.42 -21.03 -15.27
CA GLU A 274 -37.63 -21.01 -16.12
C GLU A 274 -37.50 -21.96 -17.31
N LYS A 275 -36.32 -21.96 -17.95
CA LYS A 275 -36.02 -22.87 -19.06
C LYS A 275 -36.03 -24.33 -18.61
N GLU A 276 -35.44 -24.62 -17.45
CA GLU A 276 -35.44 -25.97 -16.87
C GLU A 276 -36.85 -26.43 -16.48
N PHE A 277 -37.68 -25.54 -15.92
CA PHE A 277 -39.08 -25.82 -15.60
C PHE A 277 -39.89 -26.14 -16.86
N LYS A 278 -39.73 -25.35 -17.93
CA LYS A 278 -40.42 -25.57 -19.21
C LYS A 278 -40.06 -26.92 -19.81
N ASN A 279 -38.78 -27.28 -19.84
CA ASN A 279 -38.33 -28.59 -20.32
C ASN A 279 -38.93 -29.75 -19.49
N LYS A 280 -39.05 -29.57 -18.18
CA LYS A 280 -39.66 -30.57 -17.28
C LYS A 280 -41.17 -30.69 -17.47
N GLU A 281 -41.87 -29.59 -17.70
CA GLU A 281 -43.30 -29.57 -18.00
C GLU A 281 -43.61 -30.30 -19.31
N GLU A 282 -42.82 -30.06 -20.36
CA GLU A 282 -42.91 -30.78 -21.64
C GLU A 282 -42.70 -32.29 -21.48
N LYS A 283 -41.82 -32.70 -20.55
CA LYS A 283 -41.58 -34.10 -20.19
C LYS A 283 -42.73 -34.75 -19.44
N ILE A 284 -43.34 -34.02 -18.51
CA ILE A 284 -44.54 -34.49 -17.81
C ILE A 284 -45.68 -34.65 -18.82
N ASN A 285 -45.93 -33.66 -19.67
CA ASN A 285 -46.97 -33.70 -20.70
C ASN A 285 -46.77 -34.89 -21.67
N TYR A 286 -45.53 -35.17 -22.07
CA TYR A 286 -45.21 -36.35 -22.88
C TYR A 286 -45.51 -37.67 -22.16
N LEU A 287 -45.15 -37.79 -20.87
CA LEU A 287 -45.41 -38.98 -20.07
C LEU A 287 -46.92 -39.18 -19.82
N GLU A 288 -47.67 -38.11 -19.61
CA GLU A 288 -49.13 -38.13 -19.48
C GLU A 288 -49.81 -38.53 -20.79
N PHE A 289 -49.39 -37.95 -21.92
CA PHE A 289 -49.83 -38.38 -23.25
C PHE A 289 -49.57 -39.87 -23.46
N ARG A 290 -48.38 -40.36 -23.08
CA ARG A 290 -48.03 -41.78 -23.20
C ARG A 290 -48.96 -42.69 -22.39
N LYS A 291 -49.46 -42.23 -21.23
CA LYS A 291 -50.40 -42.98 -20.37
C LYS A 291 -51.81 -43.09 -20.95
N GLN A 292 -52.25 -42.20 -21.85
CA GLN A 292 -53.61 -42.19 -22.39
C GLN A 292 -53.93 -43.32 -23.40
N GLY A 293 -52.95 -44.18 -23.74
CA GLY A 293 -53.20 -45.48 -24.35
C GLY A 293 -53.26 -45.52 -25.89
N LEU A 294 -52.82 -46.66 -26.43
CA LEU A 294 -52.51 -46.95 -27.85
C LEU A 294 -53.72 -47.10 -28.80
N GLY A 295 -54.91 -46.61 -28.45
CA GLY A 295 -56.15 -46.93 -29.17
C GLY A 295 -56.54 -46.02 -30.35
N SER A 296 -55.93 -44.83 -30.48
CA SER A 296 -56.33 -43.83 -31.46
C SER A 296 -55.34 -43.75 -32.63
N THR A 297 -55.82 -43.77 -33.88
CA THR A 297 -54.97 -43.54 -35.06
C THR A 297 -54.33 -42.14 -35.08
N ASN A 298 -54.88 -41.20 -34.30
CA ASN A 298 -54.29 -39.88 -34.08
C ASN A 298 -53.07 -39.92 -33.14
N TYR A 299 -53.04 -40.89 -32.21
CA TYR A 299 -51.94 -41.10 -31.25
C TYR A 299 -50.61 -41.39 -31.96
N ARG A 300 -50.60 -42.23 -33.01
CA ARG A 300 -49.36 -42.51 -33.76
C ARG A 300 -48.77 -41.29 -34.47
N LYS A 301 -49.62 -40.39 -34.98
CA LYS A 301 -49.15 -39.18 -35.64
C LYS A 301 -48.58 -38.20 -34.62
N GLN A 302 -49.28 -37.98 -33.51
CA GLN A 302 -48.81 -37.13 -32.42
C GLN A 302 -47.54 -37.68 -31.77
N LEU A 303 -47.46 -39.00 -31.55
CA LEU A 303 -46.28 -39.65 -30.99
C LEU A 303 -45.05 -39.45 -31.88
N LYS A 304 -45.18 -39.57 -33.20
CA LYS A 304 -44.08 -39.28 -34.13
C LYS A 304 -43.63 -37.81 -34.09
N THR A 305 -44.57 -36.87 -33.94
CA THR A 305 -44.23 -35.45 -33.77
C THR A 305 -43.48 -35.21 -32.47
N TYR A 306 -43.92 -35.82 -31.36
CA TYR A 306 -43.22 -35.74 -30.08
C TYR A 306 -41.85 -36.41 -30.11
N GLU A 307 -41.73 -37.61 -30.67
CA GLU A 307 -40.44 -38.31 -30.82
C GLU A 307 -39.44 -37.49 -31.64
N LYS A 308 -39.91 -36.83 -32.71
CA LYS A 308 -39.07 -35.92 -33.51
C LYS A 308 -38.60 -34.73 -32.67
N HIS A 309 -39.52 -34.09 -31.94
CA HIS A 309 -39.18 -32.91 -31.12
C HIS A 309 -38.22 -33.26 -29.97
N TYR A 310 -38.43 -34.41 -29.31
CA TYR A 310 -37.51 -34.90 -28.29
C TYR A 310 -36.13 -35.20 -28.83
N LYS A 311 -36.07 -35.78 -30.03
CA LYS A 311 -34.79 -36.05 -30.69
C LYS A 311 -34.07 -34.75 -31.06
N GLU A 312 -34.78 -33.73 -31.52
CA GLU A 312 -34.21 -32.39 -31.77
C GLU A 312 -33.67 -31.76 -30.46
N ILE A 313 -34.37 -31.90 -29.34
CA ILE A 313 -33.91 -31.42 -28.01
C ILE A 313 -32.71 -32.24 -27.51
N GLU A 314 -32.71 -33.56 -27.71
CA GLU A 314 -31.61 -34.46 -27.34
C GLU A 314 -30.35 -34.14 -28.15
N ASP A 315 -30.48 -33.97 -29.46
CA ASP A 315 -29.39 -33.54 -30.35
C ASP A 315 -28.91 -32.12 -29.99
N GLU A 316 -29.79 -31.18 -29.62
CA GLU A 316 -29.41 -29.83 -29.17
C GLU A 316 -28.68 -29.85 -27.82
N LEU A 317 -29.11 -30.71 -26.89
CA LEU A 317 -28.45 -30.92 -25.60
C LEU A 317 -27.09 -31.59 -25.76
N GLU A 318 -26.97 -32.60 -26.63
CA GLU A 318 -25.72 -33.29 -26.91
C GLU A 318 -24.70 -32.35 -27.56
N ASN A 319 -25.12 -31.53 -28.54
CA ASN A 319 -24.26 -30.50 -29.13
C ASN A 319 -23.81 -29.43 -28.12
N LYS A 320 -24.69 -28.97 -27.21
CA LYS A 320 -24.33 -28.01 -26.16
C LYS A 320 -23.42 -28.61 -25.10
N LEU A 321 -23.65 -29.87 -24.72
CA LEU A 321 -22.80 -30.59 -23.76
C LEU A 321 -21.40 -30.83 -24.33
N ASP A 322 -21.28 -31.19 -25.60
CA ASP A 322 -19.98 -31.38 -26.24
C ASP A 322 -19.23 -30.05 -26.36
N GLU A 323 -19.88 -28.96 -26.74
CA GLU A 323 -19.22 -27.66 -26.89
C GLU A 323 -18.84 -27.03 -25.53
N GLU A 324 -19.71 -27.10 -24.52
CA GLU A 324 -19.47 -26.54 -23.19
C GLU A 324 -18.48 -27.41 -22.38
N ALA A 325 -18.59 -28.74 -22.45
CA ALA A 325 -17.61 -29.63 -21.82
C ALA A 325 -16.24 -29.55 -22.50
N MET A 326 -16.19 -29.38 -23.83
CA MET A 326 -14.93 -29.23 -24.56
C MET A 326 -14.29 -27.86 -24.29
N ASN A 327 -15.06 -26.78 -24.19
CA ASN A 327 -14.58 -25.46 -23.77
C ASN A 327 -14.11 -25.44 -22.30
N GLU A 328 -14.79 -26.15 -21.40
CA GLU A 328 -14.38 -26.29 -20.01
C GLU A 328 -13.11 -27.13 -19.87
N VAL A 329 -12.98 -28.22 -20.65
CA VAL A 329 -11.74 -29.00 -20.75
C VAL A 329 -10.62 -28.16 -21.36
N GLN A 330 -10.87 -27.36 -22.40
CA GLN A 330 -9.89 -26.44 -22.98
C GLN A 330 -9.44 -25.40 -21.95
N ARG A 331 -10.38 -24.81 -21.18
CA ARG A 331 -10.10 -23.84 -20.12
C ARG A 331 -9.28 -24.46 -18.98
N ILE A 332 -9.59 -25.69 -18.58
CA ILE A 332 -8.84 -26.44 -17.57
C ILE A 332 -7.45 -26.78 -18.10
N LEU A 333 -7.30 -27.17 -19.37
CA LEU A 333 -6.02 -27.46 -20.00
C LEU A 333 -5.13 -26.20 -20.08
N THR A 334 -5.65 -25.08 -20.56
CA THR A 334 -4.94 -23.79 -20.63
C THR A 334 -4.54 -23.27 -19.25
N ASN A 335 -5.40 -23.41 -18.24
CA ASN A 335 -5.06 -23.06 -16.85
C ASN A 335 -4.07 -24.03 -16.21
N SER A 336 -4.06 -25.29 -16.61
CA SER A 336 -3.10 -26.29 -16.13
C SER A 336 -1.70 -26.14 -16.74
N GLU A 337 -1.60 -25.68 -17.98
CA GLU A 337 -0.34 -25.35 -18.65
C GLU A 337 0.32 -24.10 -18.03
N LEU A 338 -0.47 -23.07 -17.69
CA LEU A 338 0.00 -21.91 -16.92
C LEU A 338 0.50 -22.28 -15.50
N GLN A 339 -0.08 -23.32 -14.87
CA GLN A 339 0.43 -23.86 -13.60
C GLN A 339 1.65 -24.78 -13.77
N GLY A 340 1.83 -25.38 -14.95
CA GLY A 340 3.01 -26.17 -15.31
C GLY A 340 4.27 -25.32 -15.43
N GLU A 341 4.17 -24.12 -16.01
CA GLU A 341 5.30 -23.20 -16.15
C GLU A 341 5.70 -22.50 -14.83
N LEU A 342 4.75 -22.28 -13.92
CA LEU A 342 5.03 -21.72 -12.58
C LEU A 342 5.69 -22.72 -11.61
N LYS A 343 5.71 -24.01 -11.93
CA LYS A 343 6.34 -25.06 -11.10
C LYS A 343 7.85 -25.22 -11.32
N VAL A 344 8.41 -24.62 -12.38
CA VAL A 344 9.86 -24.66 -12.66
C VAL A 344 10.64 -23.63 -11.82
N TYR A 345 9.96 -22.68 -11.15
CA TYR A 345 10.62 -21.61 -10.37
C TYR A 345 10.58 -21.76 -8.84
N ARG A 346 10.11 -22.88 -8.28
CA ARG A 346 9.96 -23.05 -6.82
C ARG A 346 10.78 -24.16 -6.17
N SER A 347 11.83 -24.66 -6.81
CA SER A 347 12.73 -25.64 -6.21
C SER A 347 14.04 -25.02 -5.70
N ILE A 348 14.00 -24.15 -4.68
CA ILE A 348 15.13 -23.95 -3.75
C ILE A 348 14.61 -23.68 -2.32
N THR A 349 15.03 -24.54 -1.40
CA THR A 349 14.98 -24.53 0.09
C THR A 349 13.82 -25.23 0.84
N PRO A 350 14.11 -25.85 2.02
CA PRO A 350 13.33 -26.95 2.59
C PRO A 350 12.37 -26.56 3.73
N THR A 351 11.40 -27.47 3.94
CA THR A 351 10.30 -27.60 4.92
C THR A 351 10.51 -27.11 6.37
N PRO A 352 9.38 -26.89 7.10
CA PRO A 352 9.11 -27.74 8.26
C PRO A 352 7.66 -28.27 8.32
N GLU A 353 7.49 -29.59 8.11
CA GLU A 353 6.19 -30.28 8.01
C GLU A 353 5.55 -30.71 9.35
N SER A 354 6.10 -30.36 10.52
CA SER A 354 5.54 -30.83 11.80
C SER A 354 4.52 -29.89 12.47
N GLN A 355 4.25 -28.71 11.90
CA GLN A 355 3.27 -27.76 12.46
C GLN A 355 1.86 -27.93 11.86
N ASN A 356 1.75 -28.48 10.65
CA ASN A 356 0.47 -28.63 9.95
C ASN A 356 -0.41 -29.75 10.50
N GLU A 357 0.16 -30.85 10.99
CA GLU A 357 -0.65 -31.94 11.59
C GLU A 357 -1.28 -31.54 12.94
N THR A 358 -0.60 -30.66 13.70
CA THR A 358 -1.11 -30.13 14.99
C THR A 358 -2.26 -29.15 14.77
N LEU A 359 -2.14 -28.25 13.79
CA LEU A 359 -3.19 -27.30 13.42
C LEU A 359 -4.43 -28.02 12.85
N VAL A 360 -4.24 -29.05 12.02
CA VAL A 360 -5.36 -29.85 11.48
C VAL A 360 -6.08 -30.63 12.60
N SER A 361 -5.34 -31.14 13.58
CA SER A 361 -5.92 -31.85 14.72
C SER A 361 -6.68 -30.91 15.67
N GLN A 362 -6.19 -29.68 15.88
CA GLN A 362 -6.88 -28.63 16.64
C GLN A 362 -8.16 -28.15 15.93
N LEU A 363 -8.11 -27.93 14.61
CA LEU A 363 -9.28 -27.57 13.80
C LEU A 363 -10.36 -28.66 13.81
N ILE A 364 -9.98 -29.95 13.77
CA ILE A 364 -10.92 -31.07 13.88
C ILE A 364 -11.54 -31.16 15.28
N GLY A 365 -10.79 -30.79 16.33
CA GLY A 365 -11.27 -30.69 17.71
C GLY A 365 -12.31 -29.56 17.87
N GLU A 366 -11.97 -28.36 17.41
CA GLU A 366 -12.86 -27.19 17.46
C GLU A 366 -14.13 -27.35 16.62
N LEU A 367 -14.05 -28.07 15.49
CA LEU A 367 -15.21 -28.43 14.66
C LEU A 367 -16.12 -29.47 15.34
N LYS A 368 -15.59 -30.32 16.23
CA LYS A 368 -16.40 -31.28 17.00
C LYS A 368 -17.07 -30.63 18.20
N GLU A 369 -16.45 -29.63 18.82
CA GLU A 369 -17.02 -28.92 19.97
C GLU A 369 -18.10 -27.89 19.58
N ARG A 370 -18.10 -27.37 18.34
CA ARG A 370 -19.00 -26.29 17.91
C ARG A 370 -20.38 -26.68 17.35
N LYS A 371 -20.82 -27.94 17.35
CA LYS A 371 -22.10 -28.28 16.70
C LYS A 371 -22.96 -29.29 17.45
N THR A 372 -23.83 -28.80 18.33
CA THR A 372 -25.23 -29.25 18.30
C THR A 372 -25.83 -28.68 17.02
N LEU A 373 -25.65 -29.38 15.90
CA LEU A 373 -26.29 -29.07 14.62
C LEU A 373 -27.80 -28.93 14.87
N ALA A 374 -28.42 -27.90 14.27
CA ALA A 374 -29.87 -27.79 14.29
C ALA A 374 -30.46 -29.08 13.69
N SER A 375 -31.58 -29.56 14.26
CA SER A 375 -32.21 -30.84 13.91
C SER A 375 -32.33 -31.04 12.38
N ASP A 376 -32.61 -29.97 11.65
CA ASP A 376 -32.81 -29.96 10.20
C ASP A 376 -31.52 -30.21 9.42
N GLU A 377 -30.38 -29.70 9.90
CA GLU A 377 -29.06 -29.95 9.28
C GLU A 377 -28.66 -31.43 9.44
N GLN A 378 -29.01 -32.05 10.57
CA GLN A 378 -28.71 -33.45 10.84
C GLN A 378 -29.54 -34.40 9.97
N GLU A 379 -30.79 -34.03 9.67
CA GLU A 379 -31.65 -34.75 8.75
C GLU A 379 -31.11 -34.74 7.32
N ILE A 380 -30.63 -33.57 6.85
CA ILE A 380 -30.00 -33.43 5.52
C ILE A 380 -28.74 -34.29 5.42
N ILE A 381 -27.88 -34.27 6.44
CA ILE A 381 -26.66 -35.09 6.47
C ILE A 381 -27.01 -36.59 6.44
N THR A 382 -28.08 -37.00 7.13
CA THR A 382 -28.53 -38.40 7.15
C THR A 382 -29.03 -38.84 5.77
N LYS A 383 -29.89 -38.05 5.13
CA LYS A 383 -30.38 -38.30 3.75
C LYS A 383 -29.23 -38.34 2.73
N ALA A 384 -28.25 -37.46 2.87
CA ALA A 384 -27.07 -37.46 2.00
C ALA A 384 -26.22 -38.73 2.17
N LYS A 385 -26.04 -39.22 3.40
CA LYS A 385 -25.33 -40.49 3.67
C LYS A 385 -26.04 -41.70 3.06
N GLU A 386 -27.37 -41.75 3.16
CA GLU A 386 -28.18 -42.81 2.56
C GLU A 386 -28.06 -42.81 1.03
N LEU A 387 -28.14 -41.64 0.40
CA LEU A 387 -27.98 -41.48 -1.05
C LEU A 387 -26.60 -41.93 -1.53
N LEU A 388 -25.53 -41.51 -0.83
CA LEU A 388 -24.16 -41.93 -1.14
C LEU A 388 -23.97 -43.45 -0.95
N GLY A 389 -24.61 -44.03 0.06
CA GLY A 389 -24.67 -45.48 0.28
C GLY A 389 -25.33 -46.21 -0.90
N ALA A 390 -26.52 -45.75 -1.33
CA ALA A 390 -27.24 -46.31 -2.47
C ALA A 390 -26.42 -46.20 -3.77
N LYS A 391 -25.79 -45.05 -4.03
CA LYS A 391 -24.92 -44.84 -5.20
C LYS A 391 -23.72 -45.80 -5.19
N ARG A 392 -23.10 -46.04 -4.05
CA ARG A 392 -21.99 -47.00 -3.90
C ARG A 392 -22.45 -48.43 -4.21
N ILE A 393 -23.61 -48.85 -3.71
CA ILE A 393 -24.17 -50.19 -3.97
C ILE A 393 -24.47 -50.35 -5.47
N PHE A 394 -25.05 -49.34 -6.11
CA PHE A 394 -25.32 -49.34 -7.55
C PHE A 394 -24.04 -49.48 -8.38
N LEU A 395 -23.02 -48.65 -8.10
CA LEU A 395 -21.73 -48.69 -8.82
C LEU A 395 -21.03 -50.03 -8.66
N ASN A 396 -21.00 -50.60 -7.45
CA ASN A 396 -20.44 -51.93 -7.20
C ASN A 396 -21.18 -53.01 -7.98
N THR A 397 -22.52 -52.96 -8.00
CA THR A 397 -23.34 -53.93 -8.73
C THR A 397 -23.06 -53.84 -10.22
N ARG A 398 -22.98 -52.63 -10.79
CA ARG A 398 -22.64 -52.41 -12.20
C ARG A 398 -21.24 -52.95 -12.53
N GLN A 399 -20.24 -52.71 -11.68
CA GLN A 399 -18.89 -53.26 -11.88
C GLN A 399 -18.87 -54.79 -11.85
N ILE A 400 -19.62 -55.42 -10.94
CA ILE A 400 -19.75 -56.89 -10.89
C ILE A 400 -20.37 -57.42 -12.19
N THR A 401 -21.44 -56.78 -12.67
CA THR A 401 -22.09 -57.15 -13.94
C THR A 401 -21.13 -57.02 -15.12
N ILE A 402 -20.39 -55.91 -15.21
CA ILE A 402 -19.39 -55.69 -16.27
C ILE A 402 -18.33 -56.80 -16.24
N LYS A 403 -17.77 -57.12 -15.06
CA LYS A 403 -16.79 -58.22 -14.92
C LYS A 403 -17.40 -59.58 -15.30
N GLY A 404 -18.66 -59.82 -14.94
CA GLY A 404 -19.41 -61.01 -15.34
C GLY A 404 -19.52 -61.14 -16.85
N LEU A 405 -19.92 -60.07 -17.53
CA LEU A 405 -20.03 -60.01 -18.99
C LEU A 405 -18.67 -60.18 -19.68
N GLN A 406 -17.63 -59.51 -19.19
CA GLN A 406 -16.26 -59.65 -19.69
C GLN A 406 -15.75 -61.10 -19.57
N ASN A 407 -16.00 -61.75 -18.43
CA ASN A 407 -15.63 -63.15 -18.25
C ASN A 407 -16.40 -64.08 -19.21
N CYS A 408 -17.67 -63.81 -19.46
CA CYS A 408 -18.45 -64.60 -20.41
C CYS A 408 -17.94 -64.39 -21.84
N TYR A 409 -17.62 -63.14 -22.23
CA TYR A 409 -17.00 -62.82 -23.52
C TYR A 409 -15.66 -63.55 -23.71
N ASN A 410 -14.78 -63.50 -22.71
CA ASN A 410 -13.47 -64.17 -22.76
C ASN A 410 -13.60 -65.70 -22.90
N LYS A 411 -14.58 -66.32 -22.21
CA LYS A 411 -14.88 -67.76 -22.34
C LYS A 411 -15.37 -68.13 -23.75
N LEU A 412 -16.14 -67.25 -24.38
CA LEU A 412 -16.61 -67.45 -25.75
C LEU A 412 -15.47 -67.29 -26.76
N LYS A 413 -14.61 -66.27 -26.58
CA LYS A 413 -13.45 -65.99 -27.43
C LYS A 413 -12.42 -67.13 -27.45
N GLY A 414 -12.25 -67.85 -26.34
CA GLY A 414 -11.28 -68.95 -26.22
C GLY A 414 -11.72 -70.28 -26.84
N ASN A 415 -12.97 -70.42 -27.30
CA ASN A 415 -13.52 -71.69 -27.76
C ASN A 415 -13.63 -71.71 -29.29
N LYS A 416 -12.80 -72.54 -29.95
CA LYS A 416 -12.71 -72.64 -31.43
C LYS A 416 -14.04 -72.89 -32.15
N LYS A 417 -15.05 -73.43 -31.45
CA LYS A 417 -16.41 -73.61 -31.99
C LYS A 417 -17.18 -72.30 -32.21
N TYR A 418 -16.74 -71.20 -31.60
CA TYR A 418 -17.43 -69.90 -31.61
C TYR A 418 -16.59 -68.78 -32.26
N ALA A 419 -15.51 -69.13 -32.99
CA ALA A 419 -14.70 -68.16 -33.73
C ALA A 419 -15.47 -67.38 -34.81
N LYS A 420 -16.67 -67.85 -35.20
CA LYS A 420 -17.59 -67.12 -36.09
C LYS A 420 -18.39 -66.00 -35.42
N VAL A 421 -18.28 -65.81 -34.10
CA VAL A 421 -19.02 -64.75 -33.38
C VAL A 421 -18.45 -63.36 -33.67
N ASP A 422 -17.14 -63.24 -33.96
CA ASP A 422 -16.53 -61.95 -34.35
C ASP A 422 -17.08 -61.44 -35.70
N GLU A 423 -17.50 -62.34 -36.60
CA GLU A 423 -18.06 -61.99 -37.91
C GLU A 423 -19.52 -61.49 -37.78
N VAL A 424 -20.29 -62.05 -36.83
CA VAL A 424 -21.67 -61.62 -36.54
C VAL A 424 -21.70 -60.28 -35.80
N GLY A 425 -20.71 -59.99 -34.94
CA GLY A 425 -20.59 -58.71 -34.26
C GLY A 425 -20.42 -57.52 -35.22
N ASN A 426 -19.68 -57.72 -36.31
CA ASN A 426 -19.49 -56.69 -37.34
C ASN A 426 -20.75 -56.47 -38.20
N VAL A 427 -21.56 -57.50 -38.42
CA VAL A 427 -22.83 -57.40 -39.18
C VAL A 427 -23.92 -56.67 -38.39
N ILE A 428 -23.96 -56.82 -37.06
CA ILE A 428 -24.95 -56.16 -36.20
C ILE A 428 -24.72 -54.64 -36.11
N ASN A 429 -23.48 -54.16 -36.22
CA ASN A 429 -23.17 -52.72 -36.25
C ASN A 429 -23.64 -52.02 -37.54
N ALA A 430 -24.01 -52.75 -38.59
CA ALA A 430 -24.37 -52.19 -39.89
C ALA A 430 -25.88 -52.19 -40.20
N GLY A 431 -26.73 -52.75 -39.34
CA GLY A 431 -28.16 -52.85 -39.64
C GLY A 431 -28.99 -53.31 -38.45
N GLY A 432 -29.41 -52.36 -37.61
CA GLY A 432 -30.21 -52.64 -36.43
C GLY A 432 -31.65 -53.05 -36.76
N THR A 433 -31.93 -54.35 -36.89
CA THR A 433 -33.20 -54.98 -36.46
C THR A 433 -33.10 -56.50 -36.56
N VAL A 434 -32.81 -57.22 -35.47
CA VAL A 434 -32.96 -58.69 -35.43
C VAL A 434 -33.25 -59.19 -34.01
N ALA A 435 -34.48 -59.00 -33.52
CA ALA A 435 -34.95 -59.68 -32.31
C ALA A 435 -35.53 -61.08 -32.59
N GLU A 436 -35.78 -61.45 -33.86
CA GLU A 436 -36.50 -62.69 -34.20
C GLU A 436 -35.64 -63.80 -34.82
N SER A 437 -34.34 -63.60 -35.09
CA SER A 437 -33.49 -64.64 -35.71
C SER A 437 -32.39 -65.24 -34.82
N LEU A 438 -32.43 -65.03 -33.51
CA LEU A 438 -31.51 -65.69 -32.55
C LEU A 438 -31.95 -67.14 -32.22
N THR A 439 -32.25 -67.94 -33.24
CA THR A 439 -32.47 -69.40 -33.11
C THR A 439 -31.23 -70.23 -33.45
N PHE A 440 -30.10 -69.59 -33.78
CA PHE A 440 -28.82 -70.29 -33.98
C PHE A 440 -27.87 -70.10 -32.79
N GLY A 441 -27.87 -71.08 -31.88
CA GLY A 441 -26.65 -71.49 -31.18
C GLY A 441 -26.08 -70.57 -30.10
N VAL A 442 -26.87 -69.67 -29.49
CA VAL A 442 -26.46 -69.10 -28.19
C VAL A 442 -26.40 -70.26 -27.18
N PRO A 443 -25.27 -70.52 -26.50
CA PRO A 443 -25.21 -71.59 -25.51
C PRO A 443 -26.33 -71.36 -24.49
N LYS A 444 -27.19 -72.37 -24.27
CA LYS A 444 -28.32 -72.32 -23.34
C LYS A 444 -27.95 -71.71 -21.98
N ALA A 445 -26.72 -71.99 -21.53
CA ALA A 445 -26.11 -71.42 -20.33
C ALA A 445 -25.97 -69.88 -20.32
N PHE A 446 -25.73 -69.23 -21.46
CA PHE A 446 -25.62 -67.77 -21.56
C PHE A 446 -27.00 -67.10 -21.48
N GLY A 447 -28.00 -67.66 -22.15
CA GLY A 447 -29.39 -67.23 -22.03
C GLY A 447 -29.94 -67.42 -20.60
N GLU A 448 -29.57 -68.51 -19.94
CA GLU A 448 -29.93 -68.78 -18.54
C GLU A 448 -29.19 -67.86 -17.56
N THR A 449 -27.91 -67.54 -17.82
CA THR A 449 -27.14 -66.58 -16.99
C THR A 449 -27.69 -65.16 -17.12
N ILE A 450 -28.03 -64.71 -18.33
CA ILE A 450 -28.68 -63.41 -18.55
C ILE A 450 -30.06 -63.39 -17.87
N LYS A 451 -30.87 -64.44 -18.02
CA LYS A 451 -32.17 -64.54 -17.32
C LYS A 451 -32.02 -64.51 -15.80
N ALA A 452 -31.03 -65.20 -15.24
CA ALA A 452 -30.78 -65.21 -13.80
C ALA A 452 -30.29 -63.86 -13.27
N ILE A 453 -29.43 -63.18 -14.04
CA ILE A 453 -29.00 -61.80 -13.73
C ILE A 453 -30.20 -60.86 -13.82
N ASN A 454 -31.01 -60.94 -14.88
CA ASN A 454 -32.17 -60.07 -15.06
C ASN A 454 -33.22 -60.28 -13.97
N ALA A 455 -33.52 -61.54 -13.63
CA ALA A 455 -34.42 -61.87 -12.53
C ALA A 455 -33.86 -61.43 -11.16
N SER A 456 -32.55 -61.49 -10.95
CA SER A 456 -31.91 -60.96 -9.74
C SER A 456 -31.93 -59.42 -9.70
N PHE A 457 -31.92 -58.75 -10.85
CA PHE A 457 -32.06 -57.29 -10.95
C PHE A 457 -33.52 -56.88 -10.69
N GLU A 458 -34.50 -57.49 -11.37
CA GLU A 458 -35.93 -57.26 -11.14
C GLU A 458 -36.33 -57.52 -9.67
N ARG A 459 -35.80 -58.58 -9.05
CA ARG A 459 -36.07 -58.89 -7.64
C ARG A 459 -35.42 -57.90 -6.66
N LYS A 460 -34.30 -57.26 -7.01
CA LYS A 460 -33.61 -56.26 -6.17
C LYS A 460 -34.10 -54.83 -6.40
N PHE A 461 -34.60 -54.56 -7.60
CA PHE A 461 -35.09 -53.27 -8.07
C PHE A 461 -36.54 -53.40 -8.59
N SER A 462 -37.44 -53.90 -7.73
CA SER A 462 -38.88 -53.83 -8.01
C SER A 462 -39.29 -52.37 -8.25
N ASP A 463 -40.29 -52.13 -9.11
CA ASP A 463 -40.73 -50.79 -9.55
C ASP A 463 -40.82 -49.76 -8.41
N LYS A 464 -41.31 -50.16 -7.24
CA LYS A 464 -41.40 -49.31 -6.04
C LYS A 464 -40.06 -48.72 -5.58
N ARG A 465 -38.96 -49.49 -5.64
CA ARG A 465 -37.61 -49.01 -5.27
C ARG A 465 -36.97 -48.16 -6.36
N ALA A 466 -37.35 -48.37 -7.61
CA ALA A 466 -36.90 -47.53 -8.73
C ALA A 466 -37.56 -46.15 -8.65
N GLU A 467 -38.84 -46.07 -8.32
CA GLU A 467 -39.56 -44.82 -8.04
C GLU A 467 -38.98 -44.10 -6.81
N GLU A 468 -38.75 -44.81 -5.69
CA GLU A 468 -38.09 -44.25 -4.51
C GLU A 468 -36.69 -43.70 -4.83
N PHE A 469 -35.92 -44.39 -5.68
CA PHE A 469 -34.59 -43.94 -6.10
C PHE A 469 -34.65 -42.71 -7.02
N GLN A 470 -35.62 -42.65 -7.94
CA GLN A 470 -35.83 -41.47 -8.79
C GLN A 470 -36.28 -40.25 -7.97
N GLU A 471 -37.17 -40.43 -7.00
CA GLU A 471 -37.52 -39.37 -6.04
C GLU A 471 -36.29 -38.88 -5.27
N LEU A 472 -35.44 -39.79 -4.81
CA LEU A 472 -34.21 -39.45 -4.09
C LEU A 472 -33.21 -38.70 -4.97
N LEU A 473 -33.11 -39.02 -6.27
CA LEU A 473 -32.29 -38.27 -7.23
C LEU A 473 -32.83 -36.85 -7.46
N ILE A 474 -34.13 -36.69 -7.67
CA ILE A 474 -34.77 -35.37 -7.82
C ILE A 474 -34.58 -34.54 -6.55
N LYS A 475 -34.71 -35.16 -5.37
CA LYS A 475 -34.45 -34.51 -4.07
C LYS A 475 -32.97 -34.13 -3.93
N ALA A 476 -32.03 -34.96 -4.40
CA ALA A 476 -30.60 -34.68 -4.36
C ALA A 476 -30.18 -33.52 -5.28
N GLU A 477 -30.77 -33.41 -6.48
CA GLU A 477 -30.54 -32.25 -7.37
C GLU A 477 -31.10 -30.96 -6.77
N LYS A 478 -32.31 -30.99 -6.21
CA LYS A 478 -32.87 -29.84 -5.46
C LYS A 478 -31.96 -29.42 -4.30
N LEU A 479 -31.38 -30.38 -3.58
CA LEU A 479 -30.40 -30.11 -2.51
C LEU A 479 -29.10 -29.48 -3.04
N LYS A 480 -28.65 -29.85 -4.24
CA LYS A 480 -27.48 -29.24 -4.88
C LYS A 480 -27.74 -27.78 -5.25
N CYS A 481 -28.91 -27.47 -5.82
CA CYS A 481 -29.31 -26.09 -6.11
C CYS A 481 -29.44 -25.27 -4.81
N LEU A 482 -30.06 -25.83 -3.77
CA LEU A 482 -30.16 -25.20 -2.45
C LEU A 482 -28.78 -24.90 -1.85
N ALA A 483 -27.83 -25.83 -1.96
CA ALA A 483 -26.47 -25.65 -1.47
C ALA A 483 -25.72 -24.50 -2.18
N ILE A 484 -25.95 -24.32 -3.48
CA ILE A 484 -25.40 -23.20 -4.25
C ILE A 484 -26.04 -21.88 -3.77
N SER A 485 -27.37 -21.83 -3.64
CA SER A 485 -28.07 -20.65 -3.10
C SER A 485 -27.62 -20.28 -1.68
N ILE A 486 -27.41 -21.27 -0.80
CA ILE A 486 -26.91 -21.04 0.56
C ILE A 486 -25.48 -20.48 0.54
N LYS A 487 -24.61 -20.96 -0.37
CA LYS A 487 -23.24 -20.44 -0.50
C LYS A 487 -23.23 -18.98 -0.97
N SER A 488 -24.09 -18.63 -1.93
CA SER A 488 -24.23 -17.25 -2.41
C SER A 488 -24.80 -16.33 -1.32
N LEU A 489 -25.81 -16.77 -0.56
CA LEU A 489 -26.35 -16.01 0.57
C LEU A 489 -25.29 -15.75 1.64
N ARG A 490 -24.44 -16.75 1.95
CA ARG A 490 -23.36 -16.60 2.93
C ARG A 490 -22.34 -15.54 2.53
N LEU A 491 -21.97 -15.50 1.25
CA LEU A 491 -21.06 -14.47 0.71
C LEU A 491 -21.68 -13.07 0.79
N ILE A 492 -22.98 -12.94 0.50
CA ILE A 492 -23.71 -11.67 0.63
C ILE A 492 -23.69 -11.18 2.09
N THR A 493 -24.01 -12.06 3.05
CA THR A 493 -24.02 -11.71 4.47
C THR A 493 -22.64 -11.32 5.00
N GLU A 494 -21.57 -11.97 4.52
CA GLU A 494 -20.19 -11.63 4.89
C GLU A 494 -19.79 -10.24 4.35
N PHE A 495 -20.22 -9.91 3.13
CA PHE A 495 -20.00 -8.59 2.56
C PHE A 495 -20.75 -7.48 3.32
N GLU A 496 -22.02 -7.71 3.68
CA GLU A 496 -22.82 -6.77 4.50
C GLU A 496 -22.15 -6.51 5.85
N LYS A 497 -21.60 -7.54 6.50
CA LYS A 497 -20.86 -7.40 7.76
C LYS A 497 -19.63 -6.51 7.60
N ASN A 498 -18.82 -6.74 6.57
CA ASN A 498 -17.62 -5.94 6.32
C ASN A 498 -17.96 -4.46 6.04
N LEU A 499 -19.07 -4.20 5.33
CA LEU A 499 -19.55 -2.85 5.07
C LEU A 499 -19.91 -2.11 6.37
N GLU A 500 -20.58 -2.80 7.30
CA GLU A 500 -21.00 -2.22 8.58
C GLU A 500 -19.83 -1.93 9.53
N GLU A 501 -18.82 -2.81 9.54
CA GLU A 501 -17.56 -2.59 10.26
C GLU A 501 -16.85 -1.32 9.76
N LEU A 502 -16.82 -1.13 8.44
CA LEU A 502 -16.15 0.02 7.80
C LEU A 502 -16.88 1.35 8.12
N LYS A 503 -18.21 1.34 8.14
CA LYS A 503 -19.02 2.48 8.62
C LYS A 503 -18.72 2.82 10.08
N THR A 504 -18.62 1.79 10.93
CA THR A 504 -18.34 1.96 12.36
C THR A 504 -16.95 2.56 12.59
N GLU A 505 -15.95 2.17 11.80
CA GLU A 505 -14.60 2.75 11.90
C GLU A 505 -14.59 4.23 11.50
N LEU A 506 -15.29 4.57 10.41
CA LEU A 506 -15.43 5.95 9.96
C LEU A 506 -16.07 6.85 11.02
N ASP A 507 -17.13 6.38 11.67
CA ASP A 507 -17.79 7.10 12.77
C ASP A 507 -16.86 7.31 13.97
N ARG A 508 -15.98 6.32 14.26
CA ARG A 508 -14.99 6.43 15.33
C ARG A 508 -13.92 7.48 15.02
N GLU A 509 -13.39 7.49 13.80
CA GLU A 509 -12.43 8.49 13.35
C GLU A 509 -13.05 9.90 13.36
N GLU A 510 -14.30 10.05 12.91
CA GLU A 510 -15.02 11.33 12.95
C GLU A 510 -15.19 11.83 14.40
N LYS A 511 -15.47 10.91 15.34
CA LYS A 511 -15.56 11.24 16.77
C LYS A 511 -14.21 11.68 17.35
N GLN A 512 -13.12 10.94 17.09
CA GLN A 512 -11.78 11.30 17.55
C GLN A 512 -11.34 12.67 17.01
N PHE A 513 -11.64 12.94 15.73
CA PHE A 513 -11.34 14.24 15.12
C PHE A 513 -12.12 15.39 15.79
N LYS A 514 -13.39 15.18 16.15
CA LYS A 514 -14.19 16.17 16.90
C LYS A 514 -13.65 16.41 18.31
N GLU A 515 -13.17 15.37 18.99
CA GLU A 515 -12.54 15.50 20.32
C GLU A 515 -11.25 16.32 20.25
N LEU A 516 -10.40 16.08 19.23
CA LEU A 516 -9.18 16.85 18.98
C LEU A 516 -9.44 18.33 18.64
N LEU A 517 -10.59 18.66 18.07
CA LEU A 517 -10.96 20.05 17.77
C LEU A 517 -11.52 20.82 18.98
N ASN A 518 -12.01 20.11 20.00
CA ASN A 518 -12.66 20.70 21.16
C ASN A 518 -11.76 20.77 22.41
N GLY A 519 -10.61 20.10 22.40
CA GLY A 519 -9.56 20.19 23.43
C GLY A 519 -8.44 21.12 22.98
#